data_AF-A0AA41YWV1-F1
#
_entry.id   AF-A0AA41YWV1-F1
#
_cell.length_a   1.000
_cell.length_b   1.000
_cell.length_c   1.000
_cell.angle_alpha   90.00
_cell.angle_beta   90.00
_cell.angle_gamma   90.00
#
_symmetry.space_group_name_H-M   'P 1'
#
loop_
_entity.id
_entity.type
_entity.pdbx_description
1 polymer ?
#
loop_
_entity_poly.entity_id
_entity_poly.type
_entity_poly.pdbx_seq_one_letter_code
_entity_poly.pdbx_strand_id
1 'polypeptide(L)'
;MPPSLSAEFETRRDAEMAIEHIVQEQGVDRNAVIVVAASSENSAGTRVAGSDVENGGDKVHTESRPALDGRIKVSVKAEDGLAEKVLTSFKTYKGRQVD
;
A
#
# COMPACT_ATOMS: atom_id res chain seq x y z
N MET A 1 -21.34 4.00 -12.85
CA MET A 1 -20.43 3.55 -11.77
C MET A 1 -19.47 4.68 -11.48
N PRO A 2 -19.16 4.99 -10.21
CA PRO A 2 -18.16 6.01 -9.88
C PRO A 2 -16.80 5.64 -10.51
N PRO A 3 -16.00 6.63 -10.95
CA PRO A 3 -14.67 6.38 -11.47
C PRO A 3 -13.77 5.73 -10.41
N SER A 4 -12.85 4.88 -10.85
CA SER A 4 -11.79 4.35 -9.98
C SER A 4 -10.54 5.17 -10.17
N LEU A 5 -10.00 5.69 -9.07
CA LEU A 5 -8.72 6.40 -9.04
C LEU A 5 -7.66 5.46 -8.50
N SER A 6 -6.51 5.36 -9.16
CA SER A 6 -5.44 4.46 -8.72
C SER A 6 -4.11 5.18 -8.54
N ALA A 7 -3.32 4.73 -7.57
CA ALA A 7 -1.94 5.17 -7.40
C ALA A 7 -1.04 4.00 -6.96
N GLU A 8 0.21 4.05 -7.43
CA GLU A 8 1.28 3.16 -6.98
C GLU A 8 2.15 3.82 -5.93
N PHE A 9 2.50 3.05 -4.90
CA PHE A 9 3.35 3.46 -3.79
C PHE A 9 4.61 2.61 -3.76
N GLU A 10 5.73 3.26 -3.48
CA GLU A 10 7.03 2.58 -3.34
C GLU A 10 7.12 1.78 -2.03
N THR A 11 6.41 2.23 -0.99
CA THR A 11 6.43 1.58 0.32
C THR A 11 5.03 1.23 0.80
N ARG A 12 4.92 0.13 1.56
CA ARG A 12 3.66 -0.24 2.24
C ARG A 12 3.19 0.83 3.20
N ARG A 13 4.12 1.45 3.92
CA ARG A 13 3.82 2.52 4.87
C ARG A 13 3.16 3.72 4.20
N ASP A 14 3.68 4.16 3.05
CA ASP A 14 3.09 5.28 2.31
C ASP A 14 1.68 4.94 1.80
N ALA A 15 1.47 3.71 1.31
CA ALA A 15 0.15 3.23 0.90
C ALA A 15 -0.84 3.20 2.07
N GLU A 16 -0.43 2.68 3.22
CA GLU A 16 -1.26 2.59 4.44
C GLU A 16 -1.67 3.98 4.94
N MET A 17 -0.71 4.92 5.04
CA MET A 17 -1.03 6.29 5.45
C MET A 17 -2.00 6.99 4.48
N ALA A 18 -1.85 6.73 3.16
CA ALA A 18 -2.79 7.25 2.18
C ALA A 18 -4.20 6.70 2.38
N ILE A 19 -4.32 5.40 2.62
CA ILE A 19 -5.61 4.74 2.86
C ILE A 19 -6.25 5.25 4.15
N GLU A 20 -5.49 5.34 5.23
CA GLU A 20 -5.97 5.87 6.51
C GLU A 20 -6.51 7.29 6.33
N HIS A 21 -5.75 8.18 5.69
CA HIS A 21 -6.18 9.54 5.44
C HIS A 21 -7.42 9.62 4.54
N ILE A 22 -7.51 8.78 3.51
CA ILE A 22 -8.67 8.72 2.61
C ILE A 22 -9.94 8.27 3.36
N VAL A 23 -9.84 7.23 4.17
CA VAL A 23 -11.00 6.67 4.89
C VAL A 23 -11.41 7.57 6.05
N GLN A 24 -10.46 8.04 6.85
CA GLN A 24 -10.74 8.77 8.08
C GLN A 24 -11.06 10.25 7.80
N GLU A 25 -10.21 10.94 7.03
CA GLU A 25 -10.34 12.39 6.84
C GLU A 25 -11.26 12.75 5.67
N GLN A 26 -11.31 11.92 4.62
CA GLN A 26 -12.11 12.20 3.43
C GLN A 26 -13.46 11.48 3.43
N GLY A 27 -13.70 10.58 4.39
CA GLY A 27 -14.97 9.88 4.57
C GLY A 27 -15.27 8.84 3.50
N VAL A 28 -14.26 8.38 2.76
CA VAL A 28 -14.44 7.30 1.78
C VAL A 28 -14.66 5.97 2.51
N ASP A 29 -15.68 5.22 2.10
CA ASP A 29 -15.92 3.88 2.64
C ASP A 29 -14.70 2.98 2.40
N ARG A 30 -14.20 2.32 3.45
CA ARG A 30 -13.09 1.36 3.34
C ARG A 30 -13.36 0.27 2.30
N ASN A 31 -14.61 -0.12 2.09
CA ASN A 31 -15.02 -1.11 1.08
C ASN A 31 -14.85 -0.59 -0.36
N ALA A 32 -14.71 0.71 -0.55
CA ALA A 32 -14.40 1.32 -1.84
C ALA A 32 -12.90 1.29 -2.17
N VAL A 33 -12.05 0.82 -1.25
CA VAL A 33 -10.59 0.78 -1.38
C VAL A 33 -10.10 -0.65 -1.65
N ILE A 34 -9.40 -0.84 -2.76
CA ILE A 34 -8.75 -2.08 -3.16
C ILE A 34 -7.24 -1.87 -3.10
N VAL A 35 -6.52 -2.83 -2.51
CA VAL A 35 -5.05 -2.79 -2.40
C VAL A 35 -4.50 -4.07 -3.00
N VAL A 36 -3.60 -3.95 -3.96
CA VAL A 36 -2.94 -5.07 -4.62
C VAL A 36 -1.43 -4.84 -4.72
N ALA A 37 -0.68 -5.92 -4.82
CA ALA A 37 0.71 -5.82 -5.28
C ALA A 37 0.72 -5.36 -6.75
N ALA A 38 1.54 -4.38 -7.09
CA ALA A 38 1.68 -3.88 -8.46
C ALA A 38 2.57 -4.79 -9.33
N SER A 39 3.32 -5.71 -8.73
CA SER A 39 4.07 -6.78 -9.43
C SER A 39 3.68 -8.15 -8.86
N SER A 40 3.71 -9.17 -9.72
CA SER A 40 3.53 -10.59 -9.35
C SER A 40 4.58 -11.07 -8.35
N GLU A 41 5.68 -10.34 -8.17
CA GLU A 41 6.75 -10.66 -7.21
C GLU A 41 6.33 -10.48 -5.75
N ASN A 42 5.17 -9.86 -5.47
CA ASN A 42 4.66 -9.62 -4.13
C ASN A 42 3.38 -10.40 -3.77
N SER A 43 3.11 -11.52 -4.45
CA SER A 43 2.19 -12.53 -3.92
C SER A 43 2.89 -13.29 -2.79
N ALA A 44 2.81 -12.76 -1.57
CA ALA A 44 3.24 -13.47 -0.37
C ALA A 44 2.34 -14.68 -0.12
N GLY A 45 2.71 -15.78 -0.74
CA GLY A 45 2.30 -17.16 -0.47
C GLY A 45 3.32 -18.02 -1.20
N THR A 46 4.41 -18.45 -0.58
CA THR A 46 4.44 -19.75 0.11
C THR A 46 5.72 -19.81 0.95
N ARG A 47 5.68 -19.41 2.22
CA ARG A 47 6.62 -19.95 3.20
C ARG A 47 5.97 -19.95 4.56
N VAL A 48 5.62 -21.15 5.01
CA VAL A 48 5.14 -21.45 6.35
C VAL A 48 6.08 -20.78 7.35
N ALA A 49 5.51 -20.04 8.30
CA ALA A 49 6.24 -19.47 9.42
C ALA A 49 6.94 -20.60 10.19
N GLY A 50 8.25 -20.71 10.04
CA GLY A 50 9.09 -21.49 10.93
C GLY A 50 9.18 -20.75 12.26
N SER A 51 8.22 -21.00 13.14
CA SER A 51 8.36 -20.72 14.56
C SER A 51 9.58 -21.45 15.10
N ASP A 52 10.34 -20.71 15.90
CA ASP A 52 11.39 -21.16 16.81
C ASP A 52 12.76 -21.49 16.21
N VAL A 53 13.66 -20.50 16.26
CA VAL A 53 15.11 -20.73 16.39
C VAL A 53 15.69 -19.70 17.35
N GLU A 54 15.79 -20.09 18.62
CA GLU A 54 16.77 -19.53 19.54
C GLU A 54 18.18 -19.78 18.98
N ASN A 55 18.99 -18.74 18.77
CA ASN A 55 20.40 -18.74 19.20
C ASN A 55 21.00 -17.34 19.03
N GLY A 56 21.77 -16.92 20.03
CA GLY A 56 22.50 -15.66 20.02
C GLY A 56 23.70 -15.64 19.07
N GLY A 57 24.21 -14.43 18.87
CA GLY A 57 25.51 -14.21 18.23
C GLY A 57 25.41 -13.41 16.93
N ASP A 58 26.16 -12.32 16.94
CA ASP A 58 26.52 -11.47 15.81
C ASP A 58 25.45 -10.52 15.25
N LYS A 59 25.70 -9.23 15.52
CA LYS A 59 25.08 -8.08 14.86
C LYS A 59 25.59 -8.02 13.42
N VAL A 60 25.20 -8.98 12.59
CA VAL A 60 25.24 -8.78 11.14
C VAL A 60 24.18 -7.73 10.87
N HIS A 61 24.64 -6.51 10.56
CA HIS A 61 23.87 -5.53 9.81
C HIS A 61 23.44 -6.20 8.51
N THR A 62 22.37 -6.97 8.60
CA THR A 62 21.67 -7.44 7.43
C THR A 62 20.91 -6.21 7.00
N GLU A 63 21.48 -5.47 6.05
CA GLU A 63 20.70 -4.65 5.12
C GLU A 63 19.79 -5.58 4.30
N SER A 64 19.00 -6.41 4.98
CA SER A 64 17.77 -6.96 4.44
C SER A 64 16.85 -5.75 4.39
N ARG A 65 17.01 -4.93 3.35
CA ARG A 65 15.83 -4.30 2.77
C ARG A 65 14.88 -5.48 2.57
N PRO A 66 13.77 -5.57 3.32
CA PRO A 66 12.83 -6.64 3.08
C PRO A 66 12.48 -6.57 1.60
N ALA A 67 12.20 -7.69 0.95
CA ALA A 67 11.75 -7.74 -0.44
C ALA A 67 10.42 -7.00 -0.58
N LEU A 68 10.45 -5.68 -0.44
CA LEU A 68 9.39 -4.70 -0.58
C LEU A 68 9.42 -4.12 -2.01
N ASP A 69 10.21 -4.71 -2.91
CA ASP A 69 10.42 -4.23 -4.28
C ASP A 69 9.13 -4.25 -5.12
N GLY A 70 8.12 -5.03 -4.73
CA GLY A 70 6.81 -4.91 -5.35
C GLY A 70 6.09 -3.68 -4.83
N ARG A 71 6.08 -2.62 -5.63
CA ARG A 71 5.20 -1.45 -5.47
C ARG A 71 3.78 -1.90 -5.13
N ILE A 72 3.04 -1.07 -4.40
CA ILE A 72 1.66 -1.36 -4.00
C ILE A 72 0.73 -0.46 -4.80
N LYS A 73 -0.25 -1.04 -5.49
CA LYS A 73 -1.31 -0.30 -6.17
C LYS A 73 -2.52 -0.21 -5.24
N VAL A 74 -2.95 1.01 -4.98
CA VAL A 74 -4.20 1.32 -4.28
C VAL A 74 -5.18 1.87 -5.31
N SER A 75 -6.38 1.31 -5.35
CA SER A 75 -7.48 1.76 -6.20
C SER A 75 -8.67 2.12 -5.34
N VAL A 76 -9.24 3.30 -5.56
CA VAL A 76 -10.35 3.84 -4.78
C VAL A 76 -11.49 4.20 -5.71
N LYS A 77 -12.67 3.65 -5.45
CA LYS A 77 -13.90 4.12 -6.09
C LYS A 77 -14.37 5.37 -5.35
N ALA A 78 -14.35 6.50 -6.04
CA ALA A 78 -14.74 7.79 -5.45
C ALA A 78 -15.81 8.45 -6.31
N GLU A 79 -16.80 9.05 -5.65
CA GLU A 79 -17.74 9.95 -6.31
C GLU A 79 -17.04 11.25 -6.71
N ASP A 80 -17.60 11.99 -7.67
CA ASP A 80 -16.94 13.18 -8.25
C ASP A 80 -16.56 14.23 -7.21
N GLY A 81 -17.35 14.37 -6.12
CA GLY A 81 -17.04 15.30 -5.02
C GLY A 81 -15.88 14.90 -4.10
N LEU A 82 -15.42 13.65 -4.17
CA LEU A 82 -14.30 13.11 -3.38
C LEU A 82 -13.06 12.84 -4.21
N ALA A 83 -13.17 12.86 -5.55
CA ALA A 83 -12.08 12.53 -6.46
C ALA A 83 -10.82 13.37 -6.20
N GLU A 84 -10.97 14.69 -6.09
CA GLU A 84 -9.83 15.60 -5.84
C GLU A 84 -9.18 15.35 -4.47
N LYS A 85 -9.97 15.03 -3.44
CA LYS A 85 -9.48 14.72 -2.10
C LYS A 85 -8.68 13.41 -2.06
N VAL A 86 -9.14 12.41 -2.81
CA VAL A 86 -8.42 11.13 -2.99
C VAL A 86 -7.10 11.36 -3.71
N LEU A 87 -7.11 12.10 -4.83
CA LEU A 87 -5.89 12.44 -5.57
C LEU A 87 -4.90 13.26 -4.75
N THR A 88 -5.40 14.18 -3.93
CA THR A 88 -4.57 14.96 -3.00
C THR A 88 -3.92 14.06 -1.97
N SER A 89 -4.68 13.13 -1.38
CA SER A 89 -4.14 12.16 -0.42
C SER A 89 -3.06 11.28 -1.05
N PHE A 90 -3.27 10.77 -2.27
CA PHE A 90 -2.23 10.04 -2.99
C PHE A 90 -0.94 10.85 -3.13
N LYS A 91 -1.03 12.12 -3.57
CA LYS A 91 0.14 13.00 -3.70
C LYS A 91 0.82 13.28 -2.36
N THR A 92 0.07 13.56 -1.30
CA THR A 92 0.60 13.81 0.05
C THR A 92 1.48 12.66 0.54
N TYR A 93 1.09 11.43 0.22
CA TYR A 93 1.82 10.22 0.61
C TYR A 93 2.60 9.60 -0.54
N LYS A 94 3.08 10.43 -1.49
CA LYS A 94 4.03 10.02 -2.56
C LYS A 94 3.51 8.94 -3.52
N GLY A 95 2.19 8.74 -3.57
CA GLY A 95 1.54 7.89 -4.55
C GLY A 95 1.66 8.50 -5.95
N ARG A 96 2.12 7.71 -6.91
CA ARG A 96 2.10 8.08 -8.33
C ARG A 96 0.79 7.62 -8.93
N GLN A 97 -0.02 8.56 -9.40
CA GLN A 97 -1.27 8.23 -10.07
C GLN A 97 -1.00 7.35 -11.29
N VAL A 98 -1.84 6.32 -11.45
CA VAL A 98 -1.84 5.41 -12.59
C VAL A 98 -3.27 5.28 -13.09
N ASP A 99 -3.40 5.09 -14.41
CA ASP A 99 -4.70 4.88 -15.06
C ASP A 99 -5.28 3.46 -14.79
#